data_AF-A0A7Y3HGK4-F1
#
_entry.id   AF-A0A7Y3HGK4-F1
#
_cell.length_a   1.000
_cell.length_b   1.000
_cell.length_c   1.000
_cell.angle_alpha   90.00
_cell.angle_beta   90.00
_cell.angle_gamma   90.00
#
_symmetry.space_group_name_H-M   'P 1'
#
loop_
_entity.id
_entity.type
_entity.pdbx_description
1 polymer ?
#
loop_
_entity_poly.entity_id
_entity_poly.type
_entity_poly.pdbx_seq_one_letter_code
_entity_poly.pdbx_strand_id
1 'polypeptide(L)' 'MTKRLVDIADDKLDRAREILGAESIKGTVNGALDEVIALDRRRQLLDRLAEQRGIDLGDEQVMSDAWR' A
#
# COMPACT_ATOMS: atom_id res chain seq x y z
N MET A 1 -10.05 12.86 13.57
CA MET A 1 -9.43 13.45 12.36
C MET A 1 -9.08 14.90 12.66
N THR A 2 -7.84 15.30 12.43
CA THR A 2 -7.36 16.68 12.66
C THR A 2 -7.21 17.40 11.34
N LYS A 3 -7.71 18.63 11.24
CA LYS A 3 -7.59 19.44 10.01
C LYS A 3 -6.16 19.91 9.83
N ARG A 4 -5.68 19.89 8.59
CA ARG A 4 -4.39 20.46 8.16
C ARG A 4 -4.64 21.32 6.92
N LEU A 5 -3.99 22.48 6.85
CA LEU A 5 -3.96 23.33 5.67
C LEU A 5 -2.67 23.01 4.93
N VAL A 6 -2.77 22.67 3.65
CA VAL A 6 -1.63 22.42 2.76
C VAL A 6 -1.95 22.99 1.38
N ASP A 7 -0.95 23.55 0.73
CA ASP A 7 -1.08 23.97 -0.66
C ASP A 7 -0.83 22.76 -1.57
N ILE A 8 -1.72 22.53 -2.52
CA ILE A 8 -1.64 21.43 -3.48
C ILE A 8 -1.88 22.01 -4.86
N ALA A 9 -1.04 21.64 -5.83
CA ALA A 9 -1.26 22.01 -7.22
C ALA A 9 -2.52 21.29 -7.76
N ASP A 10 -3.41 22.04 -8.40
CA ASP A 10 -4.70 21.54 -8.86
C ASP A 10 -4.54 20.40 -9.88
N ASP A 11 -3.59 20.51 -10.80
CA ASP A 11 -3.28 19.49 -11.81
C ASP A 11 -2.88 18.15 -11.17
N LYS A 12 -2.08 18.20 -10.09
CA LYS A 12 -1.68 17.03 -9.32
C LYS A 12 -2.87 16.41 -8.59
N LEU A 13 -3.74 17.25 -8.02
CA LEU A 13 -4.92 16.79 -7.29
C LEU A 13 -5.94 16.14 -8.23
N ASP A 14 -6.18 16.75 -9.40
CA ASP A 14 -7.07 16.24 -10.43
C ASP A 14 -6.55 14.92 -10.99
N ARG A 15 -5.25 14.84 -11.27
CA ARG A 15 -4.67 13.59 -11.76
C ARG A 15 -4.78 12.46 -10.75
N ALA A 16 -4.52 12.74 -9.47
CA ALA A 16 -4.70 11.76 -8.41
C ALA A 16 -6.16 11.34 -8.27
N ARG A 17 -7.10 12.29 -8.41
CA ARG A 17 -8.54 12.04 -8.35
C ARG A 17 -8.99 11.08 -9.44
N GLU A 18 -8.52 11.28 -10.67
CA GLU A 18 -8.80 10.40 -11.81
C GLU A 18 -8.27 8.98 -11.58
N ILE A 19 -7.00 8.86 -11.15
CA ILE A 19 -6.37 7.56 -10.87
C ILE A 19 -7.14 6.78 -9.80
N LEU A 20 -7.60 7.49 -8.76
CA LEU A 20 -8.28 6.89 -7.61
C LEU A 20 -9.80 6.76 -7.80
N GLY A 21 -10.38 7.33 -8.87
CA GLY A 21 -11.83 7.40 -9.06
C GLY A 21 -12.56 8.14 -7.93
N ALA A 22 -11.90 9.11 -7.29
CA ALA A 22 -12.42 9.76 -6.09
C ALA A 22 -13.43 10.87 -6.39
N GLU A 23 -14.48 10.98 -5.57
CA GLU A 23 -15.53 11.99 -5.75
C GLU A 23 -15.25 13.32 -5.04
N SER A 24 -14.25 13.37 -4.15
CA SER A 24 -13.94 14.55 -3.34
C SER A 24 -12.46 14.72 -3.08
N ILE A 25 -12.01 15.96 -2.86
CA ILE A 25 -10.62 16.29 -2.49
C ILE A 25 -10.15 15.49 -1.27
N LYS A 26 -10.98 15.42 -0.23
CA LYS A 26 -10.69 14.63 0.98
C LYS A 26 -10.50 13.14 0.64
N GLY A 27 -11.37 12.60 -0.20
CA GLY A 27 -11.28 11.21 -0.68
C GLY A 27 -9.99 10.97 -1.45
N THR A 28 -9.63 11.88 -2.37
CA THR A 28 -8.39 11.83 -3.13
C THR A 28 -7.15 11.85 -2.22
N VAL A 29 -7.09 12.79 -1.28
CA VAL A 29 -5.93 12.93 -0.38
C VAL A 29 -5.79 11.71 0.53
N ASN A 30 -6.88 11.26 1.14
CA ASN A 30 -6.83 10.08 2.00
C ASN A 30 -6.47 8.81 1.19
N GLY A 31 -7.11 8.60 0.04
CA GLY A 31 -6.83 7.45 -0.81
C GLY A 31 -5.38 7.44 -1.33
N ALA A 32 -4.84 8.60 -1.68
CA ALA A 32 -3.43 8.70 -2.08
C ALA A 32 -2.47 8.32 -0.94
N LEU A 33 -2.77 8.73 0.30
CA LEU A 33 -1.98 8.33 1.47
C LEU A 33 -2.10 6.82 1.76
N ASP A 34 -3.31 6.27 1.63
CA ASP A 34 -3.56 4.84 1.79
C ASP A 34 -2.78 4.01 0.76
N GLU A 35 -2.71 4.45 -0.49
CA GLU A 35 -1.92 3.79 -1.54
C GLU A 35 -0.41 3.80 -1.26
N VAL A 36 0.12 4.89 -0.72
CA VAL A 36 1.54 4.97 -0.31
C VAL A 36 1.81 3.98 0.83
N ILE A 37 0.92 3.89 1.81
CA ILE A 37 1.03 2.92 2.91
C ILE A 37 0.94 1.49 2.37
N ALA A 38 0.01 1.22 1.44
CA ALA A 38 -0.12 -0.09 0.82
C ALA A 38 1.14 -0.47 0.02
N LEU A 39 1.75 0.49 -0.68
CA LEU A 39 3.00 0.28 -1.40
C LEU A 39 4.15 -0.10 -0.48
N ASP A 40 4.31 0.60 0.64
CA ASP A 40 5.32 0.27 1.66
C ASP A 40 5.11 -1.14 2.23
N ARG A 41 3.87 -1.52 2.57
CA ARG A 41 3.55 -2.88 3.04
C ARG A 41 3.89 -3.95 2.00
N ARG A 42 3.57 -3.72 0.72
CA ARG A 42 3.93 -4.63 -0.38
C ARG A 42 5.44 -4.78 -0.49
N ARG A 43 6.20 -3.69 -0.35
CA ARG A 43 7.66 -3.72 -0.38
C ARG A 43 8.24 -4.51 0.78
N GLN A 44 7.79 -4.26 2.00
CA GLN A 44 8.24 -4.99 3.19
C GLN A 44 7.92 -6.48 3.11
N LEU A 45 6.78 -6.86 2.53
CA LEU A 45 6.45 -8.26 2.30
C LEU A 45 7.45 -8.91 1.34
N LEU A 46 7.76 -8.26 0.22
CA LEU A 46 8.72 -8.76 -0.75
C LEU A 46 10.13 -8.88 -0.15
N ASP A 47 10.56 -7.91 0.65
CA ASP A 47 11.85 -7.95 1.33
C ASP A 47 11.90 -9.17 2.29
N ARG A 48 10.86 -9.38 3.12
CA ARG A 48 10.78 -10.56 4.00
C ARG A 48 10.83 -11.87 3.23
N LEU A 49 10.10 -11.96 2.10
CA LEU A 49 10.10 -13.13 1.23
C LEU A 49 11.49 -13.41 0.67
N ALA A 50 12.18 -12.37 0.16
CA ALA A 50 13.52 -12.49 -0.40
C ALA A 50 14.55 -12.94 0.63
N GLU A 51 14.41 -12.48 1.88
CA GLU A 51 15.37 -12.76 2.96
C GLU A 51 14.97 -13.97 3.82
N GLN A 52 13.86 -14.66 3.49
CA GLN A 52 13.25 -15.75 4.27
C GLN A 52 13.09 -15.42 5.77
N ARG A 53 12.90 -14.14 6.11
CA ARG A 53 12.86 -13.70 7.51
C ARG A 53 11.49 -13.99 8.12
N GLY A 54 11.44 -14.98 9.00
CA GLY A 54 10.24 -15.33 9.78
C GLY A 54 9.17 -16.05 8.96
N ILE A 55 9.58 -16.74 7.88
CA ILE A 55 8.71 -17.50 6.99
C ILE A 55 9.49 -18.68 6.43
N ASP A 56 9.04 -19.91 6.72
CA ASP A 56 9.68 -21.16 6.32
C ASP A 56 9.26 -21.60 4.90
N LEU A 57 9.08 -20.64 3.98
CA LEU A 57 8.64 -20.92 2.61
C LEU A 57 9.68 -21.70 1.79
N GLY A 58 10.91 -21.78 2.25
CA GLY A 58 11.97 -22.63 1.69
C GLY A 58 11.99 -24.06 2.24
N ASP A 59 11.18 -24.36 3.27
CA ASP A 59 11.07 -25.69 3.86
C ASP A 59 9.97 -26.48 3.14
N GLU A 60 10.41 -27.50 2.37
CA GLU A 60 9.52 -28.35 1.58
C GLU A 60 8.49 -29.10 2.44
N GLN A 61 8.86 -29.47 3.67
CA GLN A 61 7.98 -30.18 4.57
C GLN A 61 6.91 -29.25 5.13
N VAL A 62 7.27 -28.04 5.58
CA VAL A 62 6.32 -27.01 6.04
C VAL A 62 5.32 -26.66 4.93
N MET A 63 5.81 -26.47 3.70
CA MET A 63 4.94 -26.19 2.56
C MET A 63 4.00 -27.36 2.27
N SER A 64 4.47 -28.62 2.31
CA SER A 64 3.62 -29.79 2.07
C SER A 64 2.50 -29.97 3.11
N ASP A 65 2.76 -29.60 4.37
CA ASP A 65 1.80 -29.74 5.47
C ASP A 65 0.77 -28.60 5.49
N ALA A 66 1.10 -27.40 4.99
CA ALA A 66 0.20 -26.26 4.95
C ALA A 66 -0.98 -26.40 3.95
N TRP A 67 -0.88 -27.32 2.97
CA TRP A 67 -1.88 -27.52 1.91
C TRP A 67 -2.65 -28.85 2.01
N ARG A 68 -2.53 -29.56 3.13
CA ARG A 68 -3.31 -30.78 3.42
C ARG A 68 -4.60 -30.45 4.16
#